data_AF-A0A6B2TF13-F1
#
_entry.id   AF-A0A6B2TF13-F1
#
_cell.length_a   1.000
_cell.length_b   1.000
_cell.length_c   1.000
_cell.angle_alpha   90.00
_cell.angle_beta   90.00
_cell.angle_gamma   90.00
#
_symmetry.space_group_name_H-M   'P 1'
#
loop_
_entity.id
_entity.type
_entity.pdbx_description
1 polymer ?
#
loop_
_entity_poly.entity_id
_entity_poly.type
_entity_poly.pdbx_seq_one_letter_code
_entity_poly.pdbx_strand_id
1 'polypeptide(L)'
;MAGRGRDGFPVPAPEASLVRVCDLAGRPRGTGFAADEHGTVITSHEAVDGLARIVLYAADDRTCVVPAEAVAELPGTDLALIRTEGLALRPLPVAARA
;
A
#
# COMPACT_ATOMS: atom_id res chain seq x y z
N MET A 1 16.96 10.35 -11.08
CA MET A 1 17.80 10.82 -9.96
C MET A 1 16.99 10.66 -8.67
N ALA A 2 17.33 9.70 -7.81
CA ALA A 2 16.66 9.55 -6.52
C ALA A 2 17.05 10.72 -5.61
N GLY A 3 16.07 11.50 -5.16
CA GLY A 3 16.31 12.59 -4.22
C GLY A 3 16.80 12.02 -2.89
N ARG A 4 17.86 12.59 -2.34
CA ARG A 4 18.36 12.19 -1.01
C ARG A 4 17.45 12.83 0.04
N GLY A 5 16.79 12.03 0.88
CA GLY A 5 16.02 12.53 2.01
C GLY A 5 16.94 13.21 3.02
N ARG A 6 16.38 14.10 3.85
CA ARG A 6 17.13 14.87 4.87
C ARG A 6 17.84 13.97 5.91
N ASP A 7 17.48 12.69 5.95
CA ASP A 7 17.91 11.70 6.94
C ASP A 7 18.82 10.60 6.34
N GLY A 8 19.27 10.76 5.09
CA GLY A 8 20.22 9.84 4.44
C GLY A 8 19.60 8.58 3.82
N PHE A 9 18.30 8.33 4.00
CA PHE A 9 17.58 7.28 3.28
C PHE A 9 17.39 7.65 1.80
N PRO A 10 17.63 6.71 0.85
CA PRO A 10 17.24 6.91 -0.54
C PRO A 10 15.72 7.07 -0.62
N VAL A 11 15.22 8.18 -1.16
CA VAL A 11 13.78 8.31 -1.45
C VAL A 11 13.51 7.51 -2.73
N PRO A 12 12.69 6.46 -2.70
CA PRO A 12 12.28 5.77 -3.92
C PRO A 12 11.61 6.77 -4.88
N ALA A 13 11.62 6.49 -6.18
CA ALA A 13 10.66 7.16 -7.06
C ALA A 13 9.25 6.90 -6.48
N PRO A 14 8.42 7.92 -6.22
CA PRO A 14 7.13 7.74 -5.51
C PRO A 14 6.25 6.65 -6.13
N GLU A 15 6.33 6.52 -7.44
CA GLU A 15 5.63 5.54 -8.27
C GLU A 15 5.93 4.09 -7.90
N ALA A 16 7.17 3.77 -7.47
CA ALA A 16 7.55 2.41 -7.11
C ALA A 16 7.06 2.01 -5.70
N SER A 17 6.53 2.95 -4.93
CA SER A 17 6.08 2.75 -3.55
C SER A 17 4.58 2.79 -3.39
N LEU A 18 3.87 3.36 -4.36
CA LEU A 18 2.43 3.63 -4.30
C LEU A 18 1.62 2.58 -5.07
N VAL A 19 0.40 2.35 -4.59
CA VAL A 19 -0.61 1.53 -5.26
C VAL A 19 -1.94 2.23 -5.28
N ARG A 20 -2.72 2.03 -6.34
CA ARG A 20 -4.15 2.38 -6.36
C ARG A 20 -4.96 1.23 -5.78
N VAL A 21 -5.85 1.55 -4.85
CA VAL A 21 -6.79 0.59 -4.23
C VAL A 21 -8.12 0.70 -4.97
N CYS A 22 -8.65 -0.43 -5.41
CA CYS A 22 -9.93 -0.53 -6.13
C CYS A 22 -10.77 -1.68 -5.58
N ASP A 23 -12.08 -1.60 -5.77
CA ASP A 23 -12.94 -2.77 -5.61
C ASP A 23 -12.82 -3.74 -6.82
N LEU A 24 -13.50 -4.89 -6.75
CA LEU A 24 -13.51 -5.87 -7.85
C LEU A 24 -14.12 -5.37 -9.16
N ALA A 25 -14.94 -4.32 -9.12
CA ALA A 25 -15.48 -3.69 -10.33
C ALA A 25 -14.48 -2.70 -10.95
N GLY A 26 -13.28 -2.55 -10.36
CA GLY A 26 -12.26 -1.60 -10.79
C GLY A 26 -12.56 -0.17 -10.36
N ARG A 27 -13.55 0.07 -9.49
CA ARG A 27 -13.85 1.43 -9.02
C ARG A 27 -12.76 1.86 -8.03
N PRO A 28 -12.14 3.03 -8.21
CA PRO A 28 -11.16 3.55 -7.26
C PRO A 28 -11.77 3.73 -5.87
N ARG A 29 -11.02 3.29 -4.86
CA ARG A 29 -11.38 3.40 -3.43
C ARG A 29 -10.38 4.24 -2.64
N GLY A 30 -9.13 4.30 -3.10
CA GLY A 30 -8.08 5.08 -2.46
C GLY A 30 -6.70 4.77 -3.02
N THR A 31 -5.69 5.09 -2.22
CA THR A 31 -4.27 4.84 -2.50
C THR A 31 -3.65 4.18 -1.28
N GLY A 32 -2.61 3.37 -1.48
CA GLY A 32 -1.77 2.85 -0.41
C GLY A 32 -0.29 2.99 -0.74
N PHE A 33 0.55 2.75 0.25
CA PHE A 33 2.00 2.70 0.07
C PHE A 33 2.61 1.50 0.78
N ALA A 34 3.71 0.98 0.23
CA ALA A 34 4.45 -0.12 0.85
C ALA A 34 5.15 0.31 2.15
N ALA A 35 4.90 -0.43 3.22
CA ALA A 35 5.46 -0.18 4.54
C ALA A 35 6.69 -1.04 4.85
N ASP A 36 6.81 -2.21 4.23
CA ASP A 36 7.92 -3.13 4.45
C ASP A 36 8.21 -4.05 3.25
N GLU A 37 9.37 -4.71 3.30
CA GLU A 37 9.84 -5.65 2.27
C GLU A 37 9.02 -6.95 2.19
N HIS A 38 8.11 -7.19 3.15
CA HIS A 38 7.21 -8.34 3.15
C HIS A 38 5.91 -8.07 2.39
N GLY A 39 5.81 -6.92 1.70
CA GLY A 39 4.64 -6.56 0.92
C GLY A 39 3.47 -6.05 1.76
N THR A 40 3.71 -5.50 2.96
CA THR A 40 2.65 -4.79 3.69
C THR A 40 2.36 -3.47 2.99
N VAL A 41 1.10 -3.21 2.67
CA VAL A 41 0.62 -1.91 2.19
C VAL A 41 -0.20 -1.25 3.31
N ILE A 42 0.08 0.01 3.59
CA ILE A 42 -0.76 0.86 4.45
C ILE A 42 -1.73 1.65 3.56
N THR A 43 -3.00 1.70 3.94
CA THR A 43 -4.04 2.54 3.34
C THR A 43 -5.05 3.00 4.41
N SER A 44 -6.07 3.76 4.03
CA SER A 44 -7.15 4.16 4.95
C SER A 44 -8.15 3.01 5.19
N HIS A 45 -8.86 3.05 6.31
CA HIS A 45 -9.91 2.06 6.60
C HIS A 45 -11.07 2.19 5.62
N GLU A 46 -11.48 3.42 5.29
CA GLU A 46 -12.53 3.69 4.30
C GLU A 46 -12.28 3.04 2.91
N ALA A 47 -11.01 2.87 2.52
CA ALA A 47 -10.64 2.31 1.23
C ALA A 47 -10.95 0.80 1.14
N VAL A 48 -10.98 0.11 2.29
CA VAL A 48 -11.15 -1.34 2.38
C VAL A 48 -12.49 -1.77 2.99
N ASP A 49 -13.13 -0.88 3.75
CA ASP A 49 -14.35 -1.18 4.51
C ASP A 49 -15.45 -1.81 3.65
N GLY A 50 -16.02 -2.91 4.14
CA GLY A 50 -17.10 -3.66 3.50
C GLY A 50 -16.74 -4.43 2.23
N LEU A 51 -15.47 -4.46 1.81
CA LEU A 51 -15.05 -5.17 0.60
C LEU A 51 -14.67 -6.63 0.88
N ALA A 52 -15.31 -7.56 0.17
CA ALA A 52 -14.94 -8.98 0.23
C ALA A 52 -13.60 -9.29 -0.47
N ARG A 53 -13.23 -8.47 -1.46
CA ARG A 53 -11.93 -8.50 -2.14
C ARG A 53 -11.53 -7.11 -2.58
N ILE A 54 -10.23 -6.88 -2.58
CA ILE A 54 -9.59 -5.62 -2.96
C ILE A 54 -8.63 -5.89 -4.11
N VAL A 55 -8.56 -4.95 -5.04
CA VAL A 55 -7.61 -4.98 -6.16
C VAL A 55 -6.61 -3.84 -5.96
N LEU A 56 -5.32 -4.18 -5.95
CA LEU A 56 -4.22 -3.21 -5.86
C LEU A 56 -3.50 -3.14 -7.20
N TYR A 57 -3.31 -1.93 -7.72
CA TYR A 57 -2.55 -1.65 -8.93
C TYR A 57 -1.28 -0.89 -8.60
N ALA A 58 -0.13 -1.46 -8.93
CA ALA A 58 1.15 -0.76 -8.91
C ALA A 58 1.31 0.13 -10.16
N ALA A 59 2.31 1.02 -10.15
CA ALA A 59 2.55 1.95 -11.25
C ALA A 59 3.03 1.28 -12.56
N ASP A 60 3.51 0.05 -12.50
CA ASP A 60 3.98 -0.73 -13.66
C ASP A 60 2.98 -1.80 -14.11
N ASP A 61 1.69 -1.49 -13.96
CA ASP A 61 0.53 -2.32 -14.33
C ASP A 61 0.43 -3.67 -13.58
N ARG A 62 1.35 -3.97 -12.67
CA ARG A 62 1.24 -5.14 -11.81
C ARG A 62 0.04 -5.00 -10.89
N THR A 63 -0.70 -6.11 -10.77
CA THR A 63 -1.95 -6.16 -10.04
C THR A 63 -1.92 -7.28 -9.01
N CYS A 64 -2.48 -7.03 -7.82
CA CYS A 64 -2.67 -8.02 -6.78
C CYS A 64 -4.13 -7.98 -6.35
N VAL A 65 -4.80 -9.14 -6.33
CA VAL A 65 -6.15 -9.26 -5.78
C VAL A 65 -6.04 -9.98 -4.46
N VAL A 66 -6.54 -9.35 -3.40
CA VAL A 66 -6.46 -9.88 -2.03
C VAL A 66 -7.86 -10.06 -1.45
N PRO A 67 -8.07 -11.12 -0.67
CA PRO A 67 -9.32 -11.31 0.05
C PRO A 67 -9.32 -10.56 1.39
N ALA A 68 -10.46 -10.47 2.05
CA ALA A 68 -10.61 -9.74 3.32
C ALA A 68 -9.69 -10.26 4.43
N GLU A 69 -9.39 -11.55 4.47
CA GLU A 69 -8.47 -12.15 5.46
C GLU A 69 -7.01 -11.68 5.33
N ALA A 70 -6.63 -11.10 4.19
CA ALA A 70 -5.31 -10.48 4.01
C ALA A 70 -5.27 -9.03 4.54
N VAL A 71 -6.38 -8.53 5.08
CA VAL A 71 -6.53 -7.16 5.58
C VAL A 71 -6.64 -7.18 7.11
N ALA A 72 -5.78 -6.40 7.76
CA ALA A 72 -5.95 -6.04 9.16
C ALA A 72 -6.49 -4.62 9.25
N GLU A 73 -7.74 -4.48 9.69
CA GLU A 73 -8.42 -3.19 9.85
C GLU A 73 -8.07 -2.52 11.19
N LEU A 74 -7.84 -1.22 11.15
CA LEU A 74 -7.52 -0.36 12.31
C LEU A 74 -8.45 0.87 12.31
N PRO A 75 -9.77 0.68 12.51
CA PRO A 75 -10.76 1.76 12.37
C PRO A 75 -10.56 2.88 13.40
N GLY A 76 -9.98 2.59 14.57
CA GLY A 76 -9.66 3.60 15.58
C GLY A 76 -8.64 4.65 15.12
N THR A 77 -7.92 4.40 14.02
CA THR A 77 -6.96 5.32 13.40
C THR A 77 -7.29 5.63 11.94
N ASP A 78 -8.42 5.14 11.43
CA ASP A 78 -8.78 5.16 9.99
C ASP A 78 -7.67 4.58 9.11
N LEU A 79 -7.09 3.45 9.53
CA LEU A 79 -6.03 2.76 8.78
C LEU A 79 -6.41 1.30 8.50
N ALA A 80 -5.76 0.73 7.49
CA ALA A 80 -5.75 -0.69 7.22
C ALA A 80 -4.38 -1.15 6.72
N LEU A 81 -4.01 -2.38 7.06
CA LEU A 81 -2.80 -3.05 6.59
C LEU A 81 -3.21 -4.18 5.64
N ILE A 82 -2.64 -4.20 4.44
CA ILE A 82 -2.93 -5.22 3.43
C ILE A 82 -1.67 -6.04 3.18
N ARG A 83 -1.76 -7.36 3.31
CA ARG A 83 -0.69 -8.27 2.86
C ARG A 83 -0.80 -8.48 1.35
N THR A 84 0.24 -8.13 0.62
CA THR A 84 0.30 -8.26 -0.85
C THR A 84 1.50 -9.08 -1.29
N GLU A 85 1.40 -9.64 -2.50
CA GLU A 85 2.48 -10.39 -3.16
C GLU A 85 2.59 -9.96 -4.63
N GLY A 86 3.78 -10.12 -5.23
CA GLY A 86 3.99 -9.92 -6.66
C GLY A 86 4.06 -8.47 -7.16
N LEU A 87 3.79 -7.47 -6.30
CA LEU A 87 3.80 -6.06 -6.68
C LEU A 87 5.20 -5.41 -6.73
N ALA A 88 6.24 -6.11 -6.25
CA ALA A 88 7.61 -5.61 -5.98
C ALA A 88 7.69 -4.09 -5.75
N LEU A 89 6.97 -3.66 -4.72
CA LEU A 89 6.95 -2.28 -4.26
C LEU A 89 8.23 -1.98 -3.49
N ARG A 90 8.61 -0.71 -3.45
CA ARG A 90 9.70 -0.21 -2.64
C ARG A 90 9.15 0.43 -1.37
N PRO A 91 9.47 -0.08 -0.17
CA PRO A 91 8.95 0.48 1.07
C PRO A 91 9.35 1.93 1.30
N LEU A 92 8.44 2.72 1.89
CA LEU A 92 8.74 4.06 2.39
C LEU A 92 9.03 3.99 3.90
N PRO A 93 10.03 4.74 4.41
CA PRO A 93 10.22 4.89 5.84
C PRO A 93 8.96 5.45 6.52
N VAL A 94 8.39 4.70 7.45
CA VAL A 94 7.17 5.10 8.18
C VAL A 94 7.51 5.92 9.42
N ALA A 95 8.53 5.50 10.18
CA ALA A 95 9.00 6.17 11.38
C ALA A 95 10.47 5.85 11.62
N ALA A 96 11.17 6.74 12.33
CA ALA A 96 12.47 6.43 12.90
C ALA A 96 12.32 5.39 14.03
N ARG A 97 13.35 4.57 14.23
CA ARG A 97 13.45 3.75 15.44
C ARG A 97 13.89 4.65 16.60
N ALA A 98 13.20 4.54 17.73
CA ALA A 98 13.60 5.14 19.00
C ALA A 98 14.77 4.38 19.64
#